data_AF-A0A7I7THZ0-F1
#
_entry.id   AF-A0A7I7THZ0-F1
#
_cell.length_a   1.000
_cell.length_b   1.000
_cell.length_c   1.000
_cell.angle_alpha   90.00
_cell.angle_beta   90.00
_cell.angle_gamma   90.00
#
_symmetry.space_group_name_H-M   'P 1'
#
loop_
_entity.id
_entity.type
_entity.pdbx_description
1 polymer ?
#
loop_
_entity_poly.entity_id
_entity_poly.type
_entity_poly.pdbx_seq_one_letter_code
_entity_poly.pdbx_strand_id
1 'polypeptide(L)' 'MTKYQYSNDTDSDLVIVGVGVVNAGGAIGSDEPIENPNLTIIDTAKKKPINKEPGDVEQAQQ' A
#
# COMPACT_ATOMS: atom_id res chain seq x y z
N MET A 1 -10.56 4.86 -10.66
CA MET A 1 -10.47 4.02 -9.45
C MET A 1 -9.06 4.08 -8.89
N THR A 2 -8.89 3.97 -7.57
CA THR A 2 -7.58 3.76 -6.95
C THR A 2 -7.29 2.27 -7.05
N LYS A 3 -6.15 1.86 -7.60
CA LYS A 3 -5.72 0.47 -7.52
C LYS A 3 -4.61 0.39 -6.47
N TYR A 4 -4.81 -0.48 -5.49
CA TYR A 4 -3.82 -0.85 -4.50
C TYR A 4 -3.13 -2.12 -4.96
N GLN A 5 -1.81 -2.14 -4.99
CA GLN A 5 -1.07 -3.39 -5.17
C GLN A 5 -0.48 -3.87 -3.86
N TYR A 6 -0.65 -5.16 -3.62
CA TYR A 6 -0.14 -5.87 -2.46
C TYR A 6 0.76 -7.00 -2.93
N SER A 7 1.84 -7.26 -2.21
CA SER A 7 2.73 -8.41 -2.40
C SER A 7 2.70 -9.30 -1.17
N ASN A 8 2.73 -10.60 -1.37
CA ASN A 8 3.03 -11.54 -0.29
C ASN A 8 4.55 -11.58 -0.09
N ASP A 9 5.03 -10.91 0.95
CA ASP A 9 6.44 -10.85 1.36
C ASP A 9 6.73 -11.80 2.55
N THR A 10 5.77 -12.64 2.93
CA THR A 10 5.97 -13.61 4.01
C THR A 10 6.61 -14.90 3.49
N ASP A 11 7.24 -15.67 4.38
CA ASP A 11 7.75 -17.02 4.10
C ASP A 11 6.65 -18.04 3.76
N SER A 12 5.37 -17.65 3.78
CA SER A 12 4.25 -18.53 3.43
C SER A 12 4.09 -18.61 1.91
N ASP A 13 4.05 -19.83 1.37
CA ASP A 13 3.87 -20.10 -0.07
C ASP A 13 2.63 -19.41 -0.66
N LEU A 14 1.56 -19.27 0.13
CA LEU A 14 0.33 -18.59 -0.28
C LEU A 14 -0.32 -17.81 0.87
N VAL A 15 -0.96 -16.70 0.54
CA VAL A 15 -1.80 -15.91 1.45
C VAL A 15 -3.18 -15.75 0.82
N ILE A 16 -4.24 -16.08 1.57
CA ILE A 16 -5.62 -15.89 1.15
C ILE A 16 -6.13 -14.57 1.72
N VAL A 17 -6.64 -13.71 0.86
CA VAL A 17 -7.28 -12.45 1.21
C VAL A 17 -8.68 -12.38 0.62
N GLY A 18 -9.52 -11.47 1.12
CA GLY A 18 -10.93 -11.35 0.68
C GLY A 18 -11.13 -11.17 -0.82
N VAL A 19 -10.09 -10.76 -1.55
CA VAL A 19 -10.11 -10.59 -3.02
C VAL A 19 -9.49 -11.76 -3.81
N GLY A 20 -8.91 -12.76 -3.14
CA GLY A 20 -8.28 -13.91 -3.80
C GLY A 20 -7.04 -14.46 -3.11
N VAL A 21 -6.27 -15.24 -3.85
CA VAL A 21 -5.04 -15.92 -3.39
C VAL A 21 -3.80 -15.21 -3.95
N VAL A 22 -2.80 -14.99 -3.10
CA VAL A 22 -1.51 -14.37 -3.44
C VAL A 22 -0.38 -15.35 -3.13
N ASN A 23 0.33 -15.83 -4.16
CA ASN A 23 1.50 -16.67 -3.97
C ASN A 23 2.68 -15.87 -3.42
N ALA A 24 3.63 -16.53 -2.75
CA ALA A 24 4.89 -15.92 -2.30
C ALA A 24 5.61 -15.20 -3.45
N GLY A 25 6.04 -13.95 -3.22
CA GLY A 25 6.65 -13.10 -4.24
C GLY A 25 5.70 -12.65 -5.36
N GLY A 26 4.42 -13.03 -5.29
CA GLY A 26 3.38 -12.60 -6.19
C GLY A 26 2.69 -11.32 -5.73
N ALA A 27 2.07 -10.62 -6.67
CA ALA A 27 1.33 -9.38 -6.39
C ALA A 27 -0.15 -9.51 -6.79
N ILE A 28 -1.02 -8.84 -6.04
CA ILE A 28 -2.45 -8.71 -6.32
C ILE A 28 -2.86 -7.24 -6.36
N GLY A 29 -3.78 -6.91 -7.27
CA GLY A 29 -4.42 -5.61 -7.35
C GLY A 29 -5.80 -5.64 -6.72
N SER A 30 -6.15 -4.61 -5.94
CA SER A 30 -7.48 -4.43 -5.37
C SER A 30 -7.96 -2.99 -5.56
N ASP A 31 -9.25 -2.81 -5.81
CA ASP A 31 -9.89 -1.50 -5.85
C ASP A 31 -10.18 -0.94 -4.44
N GLU A 32 -10.22 -1.82 -3.43
CA GLU A 32 -10.41 -1.48 -2.02
C GLU A 32 -9.15 -1.78 -1.19
N PRO A 33 -8.89 -1.02 -0.12
CA PRO A 33 -7.77 -1.30 0.77
C PRO A 33 -8.00 -2.61 1.53
N ILE A 34 -7.00 -3.50 1.50
CA ILE A 34 -6.99 -4.77 2.23
C ILE A 34 -6.06 -4.63 3.43
N GLU A 35 -6.61 -4.84 4.63
CA GLU A 35 -5.84 -4.97 5.86
C GLU A 35 -5.47 -6.44 6.08
N ASN A 36 -4.27 -6.84 5.66
CA ASN A 36 -3.76 -8.18 5.91
C ASN A 36 -2.31 -8.10 6.40
N PRO A 37 -1.97 -8.68 7.57
CA PRO A 37 -0.63 -8.61 8.13
C PRO A 37 0.43 -9.34 7.29
N ASN A 38 -0.01 -10.24 6.40
CA ASN A 38 0.87 -11.01 5.51
C ASN A 38 1.02 -10.36 4.12
N LEU A 39 0.42 -9.18 3.89
CA LEU A 39 0.52 -8.46 2.64
C LEU A 39 1.21 -7.10 2.84
N THR A 40 2.24 -6.86 2.04
CA THR A 40 2.93 -5.58 1.98
C THR A 40 2.41 -4.77 0.81
N ILE A 41 2.04 -3.51 1.02
CA ILE A 41 1.65 -2.61 -0.06
C ILE A 41 2.89 -2.22 -0.87
N ILE A 42 2.91 -2.54 -2.17
CA ILE A 42 4.04 -2.26 -3.07
C ILE A 42 3.78 -1.09 -4.02
N ASP A 43 2.52 -0.83 -4.36
CA ASP A 43 2.15 0.33 -5.16
C ASP A 43 0.89 0.96 -4.58
N THR A 44 1.09 2.14 -4.00
CA THR A 44 0.05 3.12 -3.80
C THR A 44 0.25 4.22 -4.81
N ALA A 45 -0.20 4.02 -6.05
CA ALA A 45 -0.42 5.13 -7.00
C ALA A 45 -1.29 6.28 -6.40
N LYS A 46 -1.78 6.15 -5.16
CA LYS A 46 -2.40 7.22 -4.36
C LYS A 46 -1.96 7.30 -2.89
N LYS A 47 -0.66 7.27 -2.57
CA LYS A 47 -0.17 7.97 -1.35
C LYS A 47 0.44 9.31 -1.72
N LYS A 48 -0.44 10.26 -2.08
CA LYS A 48 -0.40 11.73 -1.86
C LYS A 48 -1.58 12.33 -2.66
N PRO A 49 -2.45 13.12 -2.01
CA PRO A 49 -2.09 14.50 -1.79
C PRO A 49 -1.33 14.58 -0.48
N ILE A 50 -0.10 15.05 -0.57
CA ILE A 50 0.45 15.81 0.53
C ILE A 50 -0.58 16.92 0.71
N ASN A 51 -1.30 16.91 1.81
CA ASN A 51 -1.89 18.13 2.34
C ASN A 51 -0.70 19.04 2.67
N LYS A 52 -0.08 19.63 1.63
CA LYS A 52 0.62 20.90 1.77
C LYS A 52 -0.52 21.89 1.73
N GLU A 53 -1.13 22.15 2.88
CA GLU A 53 -1.63 23.51 3.07
C GLU A 53 -0.44 24.44 2.75
N PRO A 54 -0.58 25.42 1.84
CA PRO A 54 0.46 26.40 1.60
C PRO A 54 0.51 27.32 2.84
N GLY A 55 1.12 26.84 3.93
CA GLY A 55 1.01 27.49 5.23
C GLY A 55 2.07 27.10 6.26
N ASP A 56 2.64 25.90 6.22
CA ASP A 56 3.78 25.56 7.08
C ASP A 56 5.08 26.08 6.46
N VAL A 57 5.28 27.39 6.63
CA VAL A 57 6.59 28.02 6.53
C VAL A 57 7.51 27.33 7.53
N GLU A 58 8.40 26.50 7.02
CA GLU A 58 9.54 25.95 7.73
C GLU A 58 10.32 27.14 8.28
N GLN A 59 10.14 27.44 9.58
CA GLN A 59 10.89 28.49 10.26
C GLN A 59 12.36 28.11 10.20
N ALA A 60 13.10 28.79 9.33
CA ALA A 60 14.55 28.76 9.30
C ALA A 60 15.08 29.10 10.70
N GLN A 61 15.64 28.12 11.40
CA GLN A 61 16.41 28.37 12.61
C GLN A 61 17.85 28.68 12.21
N GLN A 62 18.15 29.99 12.33
CA GLN A 62 19.42 30.66 12.68
C GLN A 62 20.66 30.41 11.82
#